data_AF-A0A6G6YP43-F1
#
_entry.id   AF-A0A6G6YP43-F1
#
_cell.length_a   1.000
_cell.length_b   1.000
_cell.length_c   1.000
_cell.angle_alpha   90.00
_cell.angle_beta   90.00
_cell.angle_gamma   90.00
#
_symmetry.space_group_name_H-M   'P 1'
#
loop_
_entity.id
_entity.type
_entity.pdbx_description
1 polymer ?
#
loop_
_entity_poly.entity_id
_entity_poly.type
_entity_poly.pdbx_seq_one_letter_code
_entity_poly.pdbx_strand_id
1 'polypeptide(L)'
;MTSQVNARHAEIRRRYAWHAQQRREKPDQARLITLIRLRELERIFQSRYGRFLPDDDAGMDDLTVAAHHVAFLRGDVATHIVAWARSWAPWLPQDKAKQLAERVAAEPRKFTADALAWRLRLSMAERTALKITTIGAFDVSKAEREEERKRKRREAERARRAKARSGAARGRPRKMRGQQVEDILLATDFPPASDTAREVSEGTAVVEHPIRENKSNSLPAARASLVDLEEAQPAMPPSVATRAASPDIVPPPFDAINQAVELVRKHPSMRLPKDRQAVQRMFERFWRRYAPAIVEIAARIYGHFDPGRDTRWWTTVFGVFLDREAEAIERYRERRRGWERKREDRVTVERFVSPVRELTRDEIWAREDRREAQRRRRAELLSRCTGLRAAS
;
A
#
# COMPACT_ATOMS: atom_id res chain seq x y z
N MET A 1 20.40 -18.70 -33.91
CA MET A 1 20.35 -18.43 -32.45
C MET A 1 20.41 -16.94 -32.08
N THR A 2 21.05 -16.07 -32.86
CA THR A 2 21.15 -14.61 -32.59
C THR A 2 19.81 -13.86 -32.63
N SER A 3 18.87 -14.27 -33.48
CA SER A 3 17.54 -13.63 -33.61
C SER A 3 16.71 -13.69 -32.32
N GLN A 4 16.72 -14.82 -31.61
CA GLN A 4 15.94 -15.00 -30.39
C GLN A 4 16.50 -14.18 -29.21
N VAL A 5 17.82 -13.99 -29.17
CA VAL A 5 18.49 -13.12 -28.18
C VAL A 5 18.14 -11.65 -28.45
N ASN A 6 18.17 -11.23 -29.71
CA ASN A 6 17.80 -9.86 -30.09
C ASN A 6 16.33 -9.52 -29.78
N ALA A 7 15.42 -10.48 -29.99
CA ALA A 7 14.01 -10.33 -29.63
C ALA A 7 13.82 -10.16 -28.11
N ARG A 8 14.49 -10.97 -27.29
CA ARG A 8 14.47 -10.84 -25.83
C ARG A 8 15.03 -9.50 -25.36
N HIS A 9 16.14 -9.03 -25.93
CA HIS A 9 16.72 -7.72 -25.61
C HIS A 9 15.81 -6.55 -26.02
N ALA A 10 15.09 -6.66 -27.15
CA ALA A 10 14.10 -5.67 -27.55
C ALA A 10 12.91 -5.61 -26.58
N GLU A 11 12.40 -6.75 -26.13
CA GLU A 11 11.32 -6.82 -25.15
C GLU A 11 11.75 -6.24 -23.79
N ILE A 12 12.95 -6.59 -23.32
CA ILE A 12 13.53 -6.03 -22.10
C ILE A 12 13.60 -4.50 -22.20
N ARG A 13 14.14 -3.95 -23.30
CA ARG A 13 14.18 -2.49 -23.54
C ARG A 13 12.81 -1.85 -23.49
N ARG A 14 11.79 -2.46 -24.09
CA ARG A 14 10.39 -1.95 -24.03
C ARG A 14 9.85 -1.96 -22.60
N ARG A 15 10.08 -3.03 -21.83
CA ARG A 15 9.65 -3.09 -20.41
C ARG A 15 10.32 -2.02 -19.57
N TYR A 16 11.63 -1.82 -19.73
CA TYR A 16 12.36 -0.77 -19.01
C TYR A 16 11.92 0.63 -19.44
N ALA A 17 11.66 0.86 -20.73
CA ALA A 17 11.12 2.12 -21.23
C ALA A 17 9.72 2.42 -20.65
N TRP A 18 8.83 1.43 -20.61
CA TRP A 18 7.49 1.57 -20.01
C TRP A 18 7.58 1.85 -18.50
N HIS A 19 8.41 1.11 -17.76
CA HIS A 19 8.63 1.36 -16.33
C HIS A 19 9.28 2.73 -16.07
N ALA A 20 10.16 3.20 -16.95
CA ALA A 20 10.73 4.53 -16.88
C ALA A 20 9.67 5.61 -17.13
N GLN A 21 8.79 5.41 -18.10
CA GLN A 21 7.67 6.31 -18.40
C GLN A 21 6.66 6.37 -17.24
N GLN A 22 6.27 5.21 -16.70
CA GLN A 22 5.41 5.13 -15.51
C GLN A 22 6.04 5.76 -14.27
N ARG A 23 7.38 5.74 -14.14
CA ARG A 23 8.08 6.46 -13.07
C ARG A 23 8.10 7.98 -13.30
N ARG A 24 8.11 8.44 -14.56
CA ARG A 24 8.01 9.86 -14.93
C ARG A 24 6.60 10.42 -14.73
N GLU A 25 5.57 9.60 -14.91
CA GLU A 25 4.16 9.98 -14.71
C GLU A 25 3.71 9.95 -13.24
N LYS A 26 4.58 9.55 -12.31
CA LYS A 26 4.22 9.60 -10.89
C LYS A 26 3.91 11.04 -10.50
N PRO A 27 2.77 11.29 -9.83
CA PRO A 27 2.45 12.62 -9.35
C PRO A 27 3.62 13.11 -8.50
N ASP A 28 4.03 14.35 -8.77
CA ASP A 28 5.16 14.99 -8.10
C ASP A 28 5.01 14.84 -6.59
N GLN A 29 5.81 13.94 -5.99
CA GLN A 29 5.69 13.57 -4.60
C GLN A 29 5.91 14.79 -3.70
N ALA A 30 6.76 15.73 -4.13
CA ALA A 30 6.97 16.99 -3.42
C ALA A 30 5.67 17.81 -3.37
N ARG A 31 4.97 17.93 -4.49
CA ARG A 31 3.67 18.60 -4.57
C ARG A 31 2.62 17.95 -3.66
N LEU A 32 2.55 16.62 -3.64
CA LEU A 32 1.62 15.90 -2.75
C LEU A 32 1.92 16.19 -1.28
N ILE A 33 3.21 16.19 -0.88
CA ILE A 33 3.62 16.52 0.48
C ILE A 33 3.25 17.98 0.81
N THR A 34 3.45 18.92 -0.10
CA THR A 34 3.06 20.33 0.09
C THR A 34 1.55 20.48 0.31
N LEU A 35 0.72 19.79 -0.48
CA LEU A 35 -0.74 19.82 -0.31
C LEU A 35 -1.18 19.21 1.03
N ILE A 36 -0.55 18.11 1.46
CA ILE A 36 -0.82 17.51 2.77
C ILE A 36 -0.42 18.49 3.89
N ARG A 37 0.72 19.17 3.76
CA ARG A 37 1.18 20.18 4.72
C ARG A 37 0.22 21.36 4.82
N LEU A 38 -0.29 21.89 3.70
CA LEU A 38 -1.28 22.96 3.73
C LEU A 38 -2.54 22.55 4.52
N ARG A 39 -3.05 21.33 4.30
CA ARG A 39 -4.17 20.79 5.10
C ARG A 39 -3.83 20.50 6.57
N GLU A 40 -2.55 20.26 6.87
CA GLU A 40 -2.08 20.12 8.26
C GLU A 40 -2.02 21.50 8.94
N LEU A 41 -1.52 22.53 8.24
CA LEU A 41 -1.52 23.92 8.71
C LEU A 41 -2.94 24.42 8.99
N GLU A 42 -3.88 24.19 8.06
CA GLU A 42 -5.30 24.53 8.26
C GLU A 42 -5.87 23.89 9.53
N ARG A 43 -5.55 22.61 9.81
CA ARG A 43 -5.99 21.93 11.03
C ARG A 43 -5.37 22.52 12.30
N ILE A 44 -4.08 22.88 12.25
CA ILE A 44 -3.39 23.53 13.37
C ILE A 44 -4.04 24.88 13.66
N PHE A 45 -4.18 25.73 12.64
CA PHE A 45 -4.79 27.06 12.78
C PHE A 45 -6.24 26.95 13.23
N GLN A 46 -6.99 25.99 12.71
CA GLN A 46 -8.36 25.74 13.15
C GLN A 46 -8.45 25.34 14.63
N SER A 47 -7.53 24.50 15.09
CA SER A 47 -7.50 24.06 16.48
C SER A 47 -7.09 25.18 17.45
N ARG A 48 -6.24 26.12 17.01
CA ARG A 48 -5.69 27.18 17.87
C ARG A 48 -6.54 28.43 17.91
N TYR A 49 -7.04 28.84 16.75
CA TYR A 49 -7.69 30.15 16.57
C TYR A 49 -9.15 30.03 16.10
N GLY A 50 -9.61 28.83 15.73
CA GLY A 50 -10.95 28.61 15.21
C GLY A 50 -11.05 28.90 13.71
N ARG A 51 -11.81 29.91 13.29
CA ARG A 51 -12.08 30.11 11.86
C ARG A 51 -11.05 30.99 11.15
N PHE A 52 -10.46 31.95 11.86
CA PHE A 52 -9.58 32.96 11.30
C PHE A 52 -8.29 33.06 12.11
N LEU A 53 -7.21 33.46 11.46
CA LEU A 53 -5.96 33.84 12.12
C LEU A 53 -6.20 35.13 12.93
N PRO A 54 -5.53 35.30 14.07
CA PRO A 54 -5.59 36.54 14.86
C PRO A 54 -5.03 37.73 14.07
N ASP A 55 -5.54 38.94 14.32
CA ASP A 55 -5.04 40.21 13.76
C ASP A 55 -3.86 40.73 14.60
N ASP A 56 -2.78 39.96 14.60
CA ASP A 56 -1.54 40.25 15.30
C ASP A 56 -0.32 39.71 14.54
N ASP A 57 0.87 39.91 15.11
CA ASP A 57 2.13 39.44 14.52
C ASP A 57 2.16 37.91 14.37
N ALA A 58 1.51 37.16 15.28
CA ALA A 58 1.46 35.71 15.21
C ALA A 58 0.61 35.24 14.03
N GLY A 59 -0.54 35.87 13.79
CA GLY A 59 -1.37 35.60 12.62
C GLY A 59 -0.67 35.93 11.31
N MET A 60 0.10 37.02 11.26
CA MET A 60 0.94 37.36 10.10
C MET A 60 2.06 36.35 9.85
N ASP A 61 2.72 35.87 10.91
CA ASP A 61 3.77 34.86 10.80
C ASP A 61 3.22 33.52 10.29
N ASP A 62 2.09 33.08 10.82
CA ASP A 62 1.41 31.85 10.42
C ASP A 62 0.91 31.92 8.97
N LEU A 63 0.35 33.06 8.56
CA LEU A 63 -0.04 33.34 7.18
C LEU A 63 1.17 33.27 6.23
N THR A 64 2.31 33.84 6.64
CA THR A 64 3.55 33.82 5.85
C THR A 64 4.08 32.40 5.66
N VAL A 65 4.00 31.55 6.70
CA VAL A 65 4.35 30.12 6.60
C VAL A 65 3.46 29.40 5.59
N ALA A 66 2.14 29.64 5.62
CA ALA A 66 1.22 29.05 4.64
C ALA A 66 1.50 29.54 3.22
N ALA A 67 1.74 30.85 3.04
CA ALA A 67 2.03 31.45 1.74
C ALA A 67 3.24 30.79 1.05
N HIS A 68 4.33 30.54 1.78
CA HIS A 68 5.48 29.83 1.23
C HIS A 68 5.16 28.41 0.74
N HIS A 69 4.21 27.71 1.37
CA HIS A 69 3.75 26.40 0.89
C HIS A 69 2.88 26.53 -0.36
N VAL A 70 2.00 27.53 -0.41
CA VAL A 70 1.21 27.83 -1.60
C VAL A 70 2.10 28.14 -2.80
N ALA A 71 3.24 28.81 -2.60
CA ALA A 71 4.21 29.11 -3.66
C ALA A 71 4.86 27.89 -4.32
N PHE A 72 4.88 26.72 -3.66
CA PHE A 72 5.33 25.47 -4.29
C PHE A 72 4.21 24.71 -5.02
N LEU A 73 3.00 25.27 -5.06
CA LEU A 73 1.94 24.78 -5.93
C LEU A 73 2.12 25.39 -7.33
N ARG A 74 1.75 24.63 -8.38
CA ARG A 74 1.79 25.11 -9.76
C ARG A 74 0.66 26.12 -10.01
N GLY A 75 0.89 27.07 -10.92
CA GLY A 75 -0.10 28.04 -11.38
C GLY A 75 0.25 29.47 -10.95
N ASP A 76 -0.75 30.33 -10.90
CA ASP A 76 -0.61 31.71 -10.45
C ASP A 76 -0.46 31.77 -8.91
N VAL A 77 0.79 31.81 -8.47
CA VAL A 77 1.17 31.81 -7.05
C VAL A 77 0.59 33.02 -6.32
N ALA A 78 0.65 34.20 -6.93
CA ALA A 78 0.23 35.43 -6.27
C ALA A 78 -1.27 35.41 -5.99
N THR A 79 -2.06 35.04 -7.00
CA THR A 79 -3.52 34.89 -6.86
C THR A 79 -3.90 33.85 -5.81
N HIS A 80 -3.20 32.71 -5.76
CA HIS A 80 -3.48 31.69 -4.74
C HIS A 80 -3.14 32.14 -3.31
N ILE A 81 -2.02 32.86 -3.11
CA ILE A 81 -1.67 33.38 -1.78
C ILE A 81 -2.70 34.41 -1.32
N VAL A 82 -3.12 35.33 -2.19
CA VAL A 82 -4.16 36.33 -1.87
C VAL A 82 -5.50 35.66 -1.56
N ALA A 83 -5.89 34.64 -2.32
CA ALA A 83 -7.11 33.89 -2.06
C ALA A 83 -7.06 33.18 -0.70
N TRP A 84 -5.92 32.55 -0.37
CA TRP A 84 -5.72 31.89 0.92
C TRP A 84 -5.76 32.88 2.08
N ALA A 85 -5.10 34.03 1.93
CA ALA A 85 -5.14 35.13 2.90
C ALA A 85 -6.56 35.63 3.14
N ARG A 86 -7.37 35.83 2.09
CA ARG A 86 -8.79 36.22 2.23
C ARG A 86 -9.64 35.21 3.00
N SER A 87 -9.32 33.92 2.88
CA SER A 87 -10.06 32.87 3.61
C SER A 87 -9.71 32.79 5.09
N TRP A 88 -8.44 33.02 5.45
CA TRP A 88 -7.94 32.81 6.81
C TRP A 88 -7.68 34.09 7.60
N ALA A 89 -7.35 35.19 6.94
CA ALA A 89 -7.04 36.49 7.52
C ALA A 89 -7.85 37.60 6.81
N PRO A 90 -9.20 37.60 6.91
CA PRO A 90 -10.03 38.60 6.24
C PRO A 90 -9.82 40.03 6.75
N TRP A 91 -9.22 40.19 7.93
CA TRP A 91 -8.79 41.48 8.49
C TRP A 91 -7.61 42.08 7.72
N LEU A 92 -6.80 41.27 7.02
CA LEU A 92 -5.62 41.75 6.29
C LEU A 92 -6.06 42.47 5.01
N PRO A 93 -5.74 43.77 4.83
CA PRO A 93 -6.10 44.49 3.62
C PRO A 93 -5.54 43.83 2.37
N GLN A 94 -6.31 43.86 1.29
CA GLN A 94 -5.96 43.15 0.04
C GLN A 94 -4.59 43.56 -0.51
N ASP A 95 -4.21 44.84 -0.40
CA ASP A 95 -2.91 45.31 -0.90
C ASP A 95 -1.75 44.77 -0.07
N LYS A 96 -1.93 44.58 1.24
CA LYS A 96 -0.94 43.90 2.09
C LYS A 96 -0.83 42.42 1.75
N ALA A 97 -1.96 41.75 1.48
CA ALA A 97 -1.95 40.36 1.01
C ALA A 97 -1.23 40.20 -0.34
N LYS A 98 -1.41 41.15 -1.27
CA LYS A 98 -0.67 41.20 -2.55
C LYS A 98 0.83 41.41 -2.34
N GLN A 99 1.23 42.36 -1.49
CA GLN A 99 2.64 42.60 -1.16
C GLN A 99 3.31 41.36 -0.54
N LEU A 100 2.60 40.64 0.34
CA LEU A 100 3.07 39.35 0.87
C LEU A 100 3.22 38.32 -0.26
N ALA A 101 2.24 38.22 -1.13
CA ALA A 101 2.23 37.28 -2.24
C ALA A 101 3.39 37.52 -3.22
N GLU A 102 3.65 38.77 -3.59
CA GLU A 102 4.77 39.18 -4.45
C GLU A 102 6.12 38.83 -3.81
N ARG A 103 6.29 39.16 -2.52
CA ARG A 103 7.52 38.86 -1.76
C ARG A 103 7.80 37.36 -1.70
N VAL A 104 6.77 36.57 -1.39
CA VAL A 104 6.89 35.11 -1.28
C VAL A 104 7.07 34.45 -2.65
N ALA A 105 6.43 34.98 -3.70
CA ALA A 105 6.61 34.49 -5.07
C ALA A 105 8.04 34.77 -5.59
N ALA A 106 8.64 35.89 -5.22
CA ALA A 106 10.02 36.22 -5.55
C ALA A 106 11.03 35.32 -4.81
N GLU A 107 10.78 35.01 -3.53
CA GLU A 107 11.68 34.18 -2.72
C GLU A 107 10.93 33.07 -1.95
N PRO A 108 10.49 32.00 -2.63
CA PRO A 108 9.78 30.90 -1.98
C PRO A 108 10.73 30.04 -1.14
N ARG A 109 10.41 29.89 0.16
CA ARG A 109 11.24 29.14 1.11
C ARG A 109 10.69 27.77 1.42
N LYS A 110 11.51 26.73 1.25
CA LYS A 110 11.16 25.35 1.64
C LYS A 110 11.41 25.15 3.13
N PHE A 111 10.39 24.69 3.84
CA PHE A 111 10.57 24.29 5.23
C PHE A 111 10.77 22.78 5.38
N THR A 112 11.72 22.40 6.22
CA THR A 112 11.83 21.03 6.71
C THR A 112 10.70 20.74 7.70
N ALA A 113 10.42 19.46 7.96
CA ALA A 113 9.37 19.07 8.90
C ALA A 113 9.62 19.64 10.31
N ASP A 114 10.89 19.68 10.73
CA ASP A 114 11.28 20.11 12.07
C ASP A 114 11.38 21.63 12.16
N ALA A 115 11.82 22.31 11.10
CA ALA A 115 11.76 23.78 11.04
C ALA A 115 10.33 24.30 11.18
N LEU A 116 9.34 23.63 10.56
CA LEU A 116 7.92 23.96 10.78
C LEU A 116 7.48 23.70 12.20
N ALA A 117 7.86 22.55 12.77
CA ALA A 117 7.47 22.21 14.13
C ALA A 117 7.97 23.25 15.15
N TRP A 118 9.21 23.70 15.00
CA TRP A 118 9.80 24.76 15.81
C TRP A 118 9.10 26.10 15.61
N ARG A 119 8.90 26.52 14.35
CA ARG A 119 8.26 27.80 14.04
C ARG A 119 6.82 27.87 14.55
N LEU A 120 6.07 26.77 14.42
CA LEU A 120 4.70 26.67 14.89
C LEU A 120 4.60 26.28 16.38
N ARG A 121 5.71 25.99 17.07
CA ARG A 121 5.70 25.38 18.41
C ARG A 121 4.73 24.19 18.53
N LEU A 122 4.71 23.32 17.53
CA LEU A 122 3.81 22.15 17.48
C LEU A 122 4.34 21.01 18.36
N SER A 123 3.68 20.74 19.48
CA SER A 123 4.07 19.65 20.40
C SER A 123 3.68 18.27 19.87
N MET A 124 4.31 17.21 20.38
CA MET A 124 3.99 15.84 19.97
C MET A 124 2.58 15.41 20.40
N ALA A 125 2.08 15.96 21.52
CA ALA A 125 0.72 15.77 21.99
C ALA A 125 -0.30 16.37 21.00
N GLU A 126 -0.13 17.64 20.63
CA GLU A 126 -0.98 18.35 19.66
C GLU A 126 -0.91 17.67 18.29
N ARG A 127 0.30 17.33 17.83
CA ARG A 127 0.54 16.58 16.58
C ARG A 127 -0.24 15.27 16.53
N THR A 128 -0.29 14.54 17.64
CA THR A 128 -0.99 13.26 17.76
C THR A 128 -2.51 13.47 17.78
N ALA A 129 -2.99 14.42 18.58
CA ALA A 129 -4.41 14.75 18.67
C ALA A 129 -5.00 15.17 17.31
N LEU A 130 -4.28 16.01 16.57
CA LEU A 130 -4.70 16.53 15.26
C LEU A 130 -4.40 15.57 14.09
N LYS A 131 -3.80 14.40 14.35
CA LYS A 131 -3.38 13.41 13.34
C LYS A 131 -2.49 14.03 12.26
N ILE A 132 -1.51 14.83 12.69
CA ILE A 132 -0.52 15.47 11.82
C ILE A 132 0.63 14.48 11.58
N THR A 133 0.99 14.32 10.31
CA THR A 133 1.92 13.28 9.86
C THR A 133 3.17 13.84 9.22
N THR A 134 3.10 14.99 8.52
CA THR A 134 4.20 15.50 7.70
C THR A 134 5.02 16.63 8.33
N ILE A 135 4.44 17.32 9.33
CA ILE A 135 5.13 18.28 10.20
C ILE A 135 5.71 17.53 11.41
N GLY A 136 6.88 17.97 11.88
CA GLY A 136 7.55 17.40 13.05
C GLY A 136 6.89 17.78 14.38
N ALA A 137 7.60 17.55 15.48
CA ALA A 137 7.24 18.06 16.80
C ALA A 137 8.48 18.74 17.40
N PHE A 138 8.33 19.85 18.13
CA PHE A 138 9.48 20.61 18.66
C PHE A 138 10.02 20.05 19.99
N ASP A 139 9.16 19.40 20.76
CA ASP A 139 9.41 18.84 22.10
C ASP A 139 10.00 17.42 22.06
N VAL A 140 10.02 16.78 20.89
CA VAL A 140 10.54 15.42 20.72
C VAL A 140 11.48 15.36 19.52
N SER A 141 12.67 14.79 19.76
CA SER A 141 13.69 14.66 18.73
C SER A 141 13.22 13.77 17.56
N LYS A 142 13.91 13.90 16.42
CA LYS A 142 13.63 13.05 15.25
C LYS A 142 13.89 11.56 15.53
N ALA A 143 14.90 11.25 16.34
CA ALA A 143 15.26 9.88 16.71
C ALA A 143 14.16 9.22 17.54
N GLU A 144 13.70 9.90 18.61
CA GLU A 144 12.62 9.42 19.49
C GLU A 144 11.31 9.19 18.71
N ARG A 145 10.95 10.09 17.79
CA ARG A 145 9.78 9.89 16.91
C ARG A 145 9.92 8.68 15.97
N GLU A 146 11.13 8.35 15.54
CA GLU A 146 11.37 7.16 14.73
C GLU A 146 11.30 5.88 15.56
N GLU A 147 11.86 5.89 16.77
CA GLU A 147 11.76 4.79 17.73
C GLU A 147 10.31 4.52 18.12
N GLU A 148 9.53 5.55 18.38
CA GLU A 148 8.11 5.38 18.70
C GLU A 148 7.33 4.81 17.51
N ARG A 149 7.61 5.27 16.28
CA ARG A 149 7.03 4.67 15.05
C ARG A 149 7.43 3.20 14.90
N LYS A 150 8.69 2.85 15.17
CA LYS A 150 9.17 1.46 15.15
C LYS A 150 8.45 0.63 16.22
N ARG A 151 8.28 1.17 17.44
CA ARG A 151 7.55 0.52 18.55
C ARG A 151 6.09 0.24 18.16
N LYS A 152 5.35 1.26 17.72
CA LYS A 152 3.95 1.13 17.26
C LYS A 152 3.83 0.14 16.10
N ARG A 153 4.78 0.15 15.15
CA ARG A 153 4.81 -0.83 14.05
C ARG A 153 5.01 -2.26 14.55
N ARG A 154 5.96 -2.49 15.48
CA ARG A 154 6.19 -3.80 16.09
C ARG A 154 4.96 -4.28 16.86
N GLU A 155 4.26 -3.40 17.57
CA GLU A 155 3.01 -3.70 18.28
C GLU A 155 1.88 -4.08 17.31
N ALA A 156 1.67 -3.28 16.27
CA ALA A 156 0.67 -3.58 15.24
C ALA A 156 0.96 -4.90 14.52
N GLU A 157 2.24 -5.19 14.26
CA GLU A 157 2.65 -6.46 13.68
C GLU A 157 2.44 -7.64 14.64
N ARG A 158 2.77 -7.49 15.93
CA ARG A 158 2.48 -8.48 16.97
C ARG A 158 0.98 -8.75 17.07
N ALA A 159 0.16 -7.70 17.11
CA ALA A 159 -1.30 -7.82 17.14
C ALA A 159 -1.86 -8.51 15.88
N ARG A 160 -1.33 -8.17 14.70
CA ARG A 160 -1.69 -8.84 13.44
C ARG A 160 -1.32 -10.32 13.46
N ARG A 161 -0.13 -10.68 13.96
CA ARG A 161 0.31 -12.08 14.10
C ARG A 161 -0.55 -12.84 15.12
N ALA A 162 -0.93 -12.21 16.22
CA ALA A 162 -1.84 -12.80 17.22
C ALA A 162 -3.22 -13.10 16.61
N LYS A 163 -3.83 -12.13 15.91
CA LYS A 163 -5.11 -12.32 15.20
C LYS A 163 -5.04 -13.44 14.15
N ALA A 164 -3.92 -13.53 13.42
CA ALA A 164 -3.69 -14.60 12.45
C ALA A 164 -3.52 -15.99 13.10
N ARG A 165 -3.16 -16.06 14.38
CA ARG A 165 -3.08 -17.30 15.16
C ARG A 165 -4.43 -17.69 15.77
N SER A 166 -5.26 -16.73 16.17
CA SER A 166 -6.53 -16.99 16.85
C SER A 166 -7.73 -17.24 15.93
N GLY A 167 -7.64 -16.89 14.63
CA GLY A 167 -8.81 -16.83 13.74
C GLY A 167 -8.98 -17.97 12.72
N ALA A 168 -8.04 -18.91 12.61
CA ALA A 168 -8.25 -20.08 11.78
C ALA A 168 -7.44 -21.23 12.36
N ALA A 169 -8.11 -22.35 12.70
CA ALA A 169 -7.45 -23.64 12.66
C ALA A 169 -6.73 -23.68 11.31
N ARG A 170 -5.40 -23.60 11.32
CA ARG A 170 -4.61 -23.77 10.11
C ARG A 170 -5.06 -25.11 9.57
N GLY A 171 -5.95 -25.08 8.57
CA GLY A 171 -6.50 -26.30 7.98
C GLY A 171 -5.30 -27.17 7.73
N ARG A 172 -5.22 -28.28 8.48
CA ARG A 172 -4.08 -29.20 8.46
C ARG A 172 -3.67 -29.30 7.00
N PRO A 173 -2.43 -28.93 6.62
CA PRO A 173 -2.03 -28.86 5.22
C PRO A 173 -2.56 -30.12 4.58
N ARG A 174 -3.50 -29.95 3.63
CA ARG A 174 -4.32 -31.04 3.11
C ARG A 174 -3.31 -32.10 2.72
N LYS A 175 -3.18 -33.17 3.51
CA LYS A 175 -2.34 -34.32 3.17
C LYS A 175 -2.88 -34.65 1.79
N MET A 176 -2.11 -34.35 0.74
CA MET A 176 -2.35 -34.95 -0.56
C MET A 176 -2.37 -36.43 -0.21
N ARG A 177 -3.58 -37.02 -0.16
CA ARG A 177 -3.71 -38.46 0.02
C ARG A 177 -2.80 -39.03 -1.07
N GLY A 178 -1.86 -39.89 -0.68
CA GLY A 178 -0.85 -40.48 -1.54
C GLY A 178 -1.46 -41.45 -2.56
N GLN A 179 -2.38 -40.95 -3.38
CA GLN A 179 -3.15 -41.69 -4.37
C GLN A 179 -2.94 -41.14 -5.78
N GLN A 180 -1.99 -40.20 -5.98
CA GLN A 180 -1.62 -39.69 -7.31
C GLN A 180 -0.11 -39.69 -7.57
N VAL A 181 0.70 -40.28 -6.68
CA VAL A 181 2.14 -40.46 -6.95
C VAL A 181 2.41 -41.83 -7.60
N GLU A 182 1.55 -42.83 -7.38
CA GLU A 182 1.68 -44.14 -8.06
C GLU A 182 1.29 -44.06 -9.55
N ASP A 183 0.29 -43.26 -9.93
CA ASP A 183 -0.11 -43.10 -11.34
C ASP A 183 0.88 -42.28 -12.20
N ILE A 184 1.81 -41.54 -11.57
CA ILE A 184 2.85 -40.79 -12.30
C ILE A 184 4.16 -41.60 -12.40
N LEU A 185 4.36 -42.61 -11.56
CA LEU A 185 5.57 -43.45 -11.58
C LEU A 185 5.41 -44.74 -12.41
N LEU A 186 4.20 -45.07 -12.87
CA LEU A 186 3.94 -46.20 -13.77
C LEU A 186 4.13 -45.89 -15.27
N ALA A 187 4.52 -44.67 -15.64
CA ALA A 187 4.64 -44.24 -17.04
C ALA A 187 6.08 -43.95 -17.50
N THR A 188 7.10 -44.35 -16.74
CA THR A 188 8.49 -44.23 -17.18
C THR A 188 9.21 -45.57 -17.10
N ASP A 189 9.25 -46.26 -18.25
CA ASP A 189 10.15 -47.38 -18.53
C ASP A 189 11.61 -46.91 -18.44
N PHE A 190 12.19 -47.02 -17.25
CA PHE A 190 13.65 -46.98 -17.08
C PHE A 190 14.15 -48.41 -16.86
N PRO A 191 15.12 -48.91 -17.66
CA PRO A 191 15.66 -50.24 -17.48
C PRO A 191 16.45 -50.34 -16.16
N PRO A 192 16.41 -51.51 -15.49
CA PRO A 192 17.09 -51.72 -14.22
C PRO A 192 18.61 -51.79 -14.43
N ALA A 193 19.33 -50.77 -13.95
CA ALA A 193 20.78 -50.81 -13.88
C ALA A 193 21.20 -51.41 -12.52
N SER A 194 21.68 -52.65 -12.61
CA SER A 194 22.69 -53.33 -11.79
C SER A 194 22.97 -52.83 -10.36
N ASP A 195 22.69 -53.75 -9.43
CA ASP A 195 23.31 -53.89 -8.12
C ASP A 195 24.80 -53.50 -8.08
N THR A 196 25.12 -52.50 -7.26
CA THR A 196 26.35 -52.48 -6.46
C THR A 196 26.04 -51.75 -5.15
N ALA A 197 25.42 -52.49 -4.23
CA ALA A 197 25.34 -52.10 -2.83
C ALA A 197 26.76 -52.02 -2.26
N ARG A 198 27.19 -50.83 -1.87
CA ARG A 198 28.36 -50.62 -1.02
C ARG A 198 27.85 -50.27 0.36
N GLU A 199 27.99 -51.23 1.28
CA GLU A 199 27.83 -51.04 2.72
C GLU A 199 28.65 -49.82 3.17
N VAL A 200 27.99 -48.90 3.88
CA VAL A 200 28.67 -47.89 4.68
C VAL A 200 28.04 -47.91 6.07
N SER A 201 28.93 -48.18 7.01
CA SER A 201 28.71 -48.46 8.42
C SER A 201 28.05 -47.30 9.17
N GLU A 202 27.10 -47.66 10.03
CA GLU A 202 26.49 -46.78 11.02
C GLU A 202 27.52 -46.34 12.06
N GLY A 203 27.82 -45.04 12.08
CA GLY A 203 28.58 -44.37 13.14
C GLY A 203 27.66 -43.51 13.98
N THR A 204 27.22 -44.06 15.11
CA THR A 204 26.45 -43.39 16.16
C THR A 204 27.31 -42.35 16.86
N ALA A 205 27.02 -41.06 16.65
CA ALA A 205 27.57 -39.97 17.47
C ALA A 205 26.42 -39.26 18.19
N VAL A 206 26.26 -39.63 19.46
CA VAL A 206 25.42 -38.94 20.44
C VAL A 206 26.03 -37.57 20.69
N VAL A 207 25.35 -36.51 20.25
CA VAL A 207 25.65 -35.14 20.64
C VAL A 207 24.51 -34.66 21.53
N GLU A 208 24.77 -34.64 22.84
CA GLU A 208 23.90 -34.08 23.86
C GLU A 208 23.79 -32.56 23.67
N HIS A 209 22.58 -32.07 23.42
CA HIS A 209 22.27 -30.65 23.49
C HIS A 209 21.69 -30.33 24.87
N PRO A 210 22.22 -29.33 25.61
CA PRO A 210 21.68 -28.95 26.90
C PRO A 210 20.33 -28.24 26.72
N ILE A 211 19.31 -28.81 27.36
CA ILE A 211 17.97 -28.26 27.53
C ILE A 211 18.10 -26.99 28.37
N ARG A 212 17.88 -25.83 27.76
CA ARG A 212 17.70 -24.55 28.48
C ARG A 212 16.33 -24.54 29.13
N GLU A 213 16.30 -24.80 30.42
CA GLU A 213 15.15 -24.58 31.30
C GLU A 213 14.81 -23.07 31.35
N ASN A 214 13.66 -22.70 30.78
CA ASN A 214 13.05 -21.41 31.02
C ASN A 214 12.36 -21.43 32.39
N LYS A 215 13.06 -20.99 33.44
CA LYS A 215 12.47 -20.65 34.73
C LYS A 215 11.51 -19.47 34.53
N SER A 216 10.22 -19.75 34.65
CA SER A 216 9.16 -18.77 34.72
C SER A 216 9.16 -18.19 36.13
N ASN A 217 9.47 -16.89 36.24
CA ASN A 217 9.25 -16.13 37.46
C ASN A 217 7.74 -15.87 37.60
N SER A 218 7.07 -16.70 38.39
CA SER A 218 5.80 -16.39 39.03
C SER A 218 6.05 -15.41 40.18
N LEU A 219 5.50 -14.21 40.07
CA LEU A 219 5.34 -13.32 41.23
C LEU A 219 3.89 -13.44 41.73
N PRO A 220 3.67 -13.59 43.04
CA PRO A 220 2.34 -13.70 43.61
C PRO A 220 1.65 -12.34 43.66
N ALA A 221 0.36 -12.35 43.34
CA ALA A 221 -0.54 -11.22 43.47
C ALA A 221 -0.72 -10.87 44.95
N ALA A 222 -0.27 -9.67 45.34
CA ALA A 222 -0.67 -9.04 46.59
C ALA A 222 -2.09 -8.49 46.42
N ARG A 223 -3.02 -9.15 47.09
CA ARG A 223 -4.43 -8.81 47.22
C ARG A 223 -4.55 -7.78 48.34
N ALA A 224 -4.58 -6.49 48.00
CA ALA A 224 -4.94 -5.44 48.94
C ALA A 224 -6.44 -5.15 48.80
N SER A 225 -7.14 -5.44 49.88
CA SER A 225 -8.51 -5.06 50.19
C SER A 225 -8.65 -3.53 50.22
N LEU A 226 -9.56 -2.98 49.43
CA LEU A 226 -10.22 -1.73 49.76
C LEU A 226 -11.72 -1.93 49.55
N VAL A 227 -12.41 -1.93 50.69
CA VAL A 227 -13.86 -1.97 50.86
C VAL A 227 -14.31 -0.50 50.94
N ASP A 228 -15.52 -0.25 50.45
CA ASP A 228 -16.42 0.87 50.76
C ASP A 228 -16.63 2.02 49.75
N LEU A 229 -17.93 2.28 49.57
CA LEU A 229 -18.66 3.33 48.83
C LEU A 229 -18.61 3.19 47.29
N GLU A 230 -19.71 3.08 46.54
CA GLU A 230 -21.04 3.67 46.70
C GLU A 230 -22.06 2.96 45.79
N GLU A 231 -23.32 2.97 46.22
CA GLU A 231 -24.48 2.28 45.70
C GLU A 231 -25.01 2.94 44.41
N ALA A 232 -24.57 2.43 43.24
CA ALA A 232 -25.08 2.86 41.95
C ALA A 232 -26.33 2.06 41.55
N GLN A 233 -27.44 2.77 41.37
CA GLN A 233 -28.74 2.24 40.92
C GLN A 233 -28.61 1.38 39.65
N PRO A 234 -29.39 0.28 39.53
CA PRO A 234 -29.40 -0.55 38.32
C PRO A 234 -29.97 0.25 37.15
N ALA A 235 -29.12 0.51 36.16
CA ALA A 235 -29.52 1.10 34.88
C ALA A 235 -30.61 0.23 34.22
N MET A 236 -31.77 0.83 34.01
CA MET A 236 -32.88 0.25 33.27
C MET A 236 -32.41 -0.25 31.89
N PRO A 237 -32.88 -1.42 31.43
CA PRO A 237 -32.58 -1.90 30.08
C PRO A 237 -33.10 -0.87 29.06
N PRO A 238 -32.34 -0.59 27.98
CA PRO A 238 -32.78 0.34 26.96
C PRO A 238 -34.12 -0.15 26.38
N SER A 239 -35.13 0.71 26.50
CA SER A 239 -36.44 0.55 25.90
C SER A 239 -36.28 0.11 24.45
N VAL A 240 -37.04 -0.93 24.07
CA VAL A 240 -37.10 -1.49 22.72
C VAL A 240 -37.62 -0.41 21.78
N ALA A 241 -36.72 0.45 21.30
CA ALA A 241 -37.01 1.40 20.25
C ALA A 241 -37.41 0.57 19.03
N THR A 242 -38.69 0.66 18.68
CA THR A 242 -39.29 0.08 17.48
C THR A 242 -38.33 0.29 16.33
N ARG A 243 -37.70 -0.80 15.87
CA ARG A 243 -36.73 -0.80 14.78
C ARG A 243 -37.45 -0.20 13.58
N ALA A 244 -37.19 1.07 13.28
CA ALA A 244 -37.78 1.77 12.17
C ALA A 244 -37.67 0.86 10.94
N ALA A 245 -38.83 0.49 10.38
CA ALA A 245 -38.89 -0.39 9.23
C ALA A 245 -37.88 0.12 8.20
N SER A 246 -36.99 -0.77 7.73
CA SER A 246 -36.03 -0.41 6.68
C SER A 246 -36.81 0.27 5.56
N PRO A 247 -36.42 1.49 5.14
CA PRO A 247 -37.17 2.23 4.13
C PRO A 247 -37.35 1.31 2.92
N ASP A 248 -38.61 1.13 2.51
CA ASP A 248 -38.98 0.25 1.40
C ASP A 248 -38.08 0.58 0.21
N ILE A 249 -37.26 -0.39 -0.20
CA ILE A 249 -36.30 -0.20 -1.28
C ILE A 249 -37.13 -0.02 -2.54
N VAL A 250 -37.13 1.21 -3.09
CA VAL A 250 -37.81 1.53 -4.34
C VAL A 250 -37.30 0.57 -5.43
N PRO A 251 -38.15 -0.33 -5.96
CA PRO A 251 -37.72 -1.26 -7.00
C PRO A 251 -37.36 -0.48 -8.27
N PRO A 252 -36.40 -0.96 -9.07
CA PRO A 252 -36.10 -0.34 -10.35
C PRO A 252 -37.33 -0.40 -11.28
N PRO A 253 -37.51 0.62 -12.15
CA PRO A 253 -38.54 0.54 -13.19
C PRO A 253 -38.40 -0.74 -14.01
N PHE A 254 -39.52 -1.35 -14.39
CA PHE A 254 -39.54 -2.64 -15.09
C PHE A 254 -38.65 -2.66 -16.35
N ASP A 255 -38.65 -1.56 -17.11
CA ASP A 255 -37.85 -1.43 -18.32
C ASP A 255 -36.39 -1.02 -18.08
N ALA A 256 -36.02 -0.61 -16.86
CA ALA A 256 -34.69 -0.11 -16.56
C ALA A 256 -33.61 -1.19 -16.74
N ILE A 257 -33.93 -2.45 -16.45
CA ILE A 257 -33.00 -3.56 -16.69
C ILE A 257 -32.75 -3.75 -18.19
N ASN A 258 -33.78 -3.68 -19.03
CA ASN A 258 -33.62 -3.80 -20.49
C ASN A 258 -32.78 -2.63 -21.04
N GLN A 259 -33.05 -1.41 -20.57
CA GLN A 259 -32.25 -0.24 -20.93
C GLN A 259 -30.80 -0.35 -20.46
N ALA A 260 -30.56 -0.89 -19.26
CA ALA A 260 -29.21 -1.13 -18.74
C ALA A 260 -28.43 -2.14 -19.60
N VAL A 261 -29.10 -3.19 -20.07
CA VAL A 261 -28.53 -4.17 -21.02
C VAL A 261 -28.14 -3.49 -22.34
N GLU A 262 -29.02 -2.64 -22.89
CA GLU A 262 -28.72 -1.88 -24.10
C GLU A 262 -27.56 -0.89 -23.91
N LEU A 263 -27.50 -0.21 -22.76
CA LEU A 263 -26.39 0.68 -22.43
C LEU A 263 -25.06 -0.07 -22.34
N VAL A 264 -25.02 -1.23 -21.66
CA VAL A 264 -23.81 -2.05 -21.59
C VAL A 264 -23.41 -2.61 -22.96
N ARG A 265 -24.40 -2.99 -23.79
CA ARG A 265 -24.15 -3.47 -25.15
C ARG A 265 -23.53 -2.39 -26.05
N LYS A 266 -24.00 -1.13 -25.92
CA LYS A 266 -23.50 0.04 -26.67
C LYS A 266 -22.22 0.64 -26.08
N HIS A 267 -21.84 0.25 -24.86
CA HIS A 267 -20.69 0.82 -24.18
C HIS A 267 -19.37 0.53 -24.94
N PRO A 268 -18.49 1.53 -25.15
CA PRO A 268 -17.28 1.37 -25.95
C PRO A 268 -16.27 0.38 -25.35
N SER A 269 -16.34 0.16 -24.03
CA SER A 269 -15.51 -0.83 -23.36
C SER A 269 -15.95 -2.26 -23.73
N MET A 270 -15.18 -2.91 -24.61
CA MET A 270 -15.34 -4.33 -24.96
C MET A 270 -15.21 -5.31 -23.76
N ARG A 271 -14.96 -4.80 -22.55
CA ARG A 271 -14.53 -5.58 -21.39
C ARG A 271 -15.61 -5.78 -20.33
N LEU A 272 -16.74 -5.08 -20.45
CA LEU A 272 -17.90 -5.31 -19.60
C LEU A 272 -18.58 -6.65 -19.97
N PRO A 273 -19.16 -7.37 -18.99
CA PRO A 273 -19.90 -8.58 -19.29
C PRO A 273 -21.16 -8.22 -20.09
N LYS A 274 -21.33 -8.87 -21.25
CA LYS A 274 -22.50 -8.69 -22.12
C LYS A 274 -23.66 -9.63 -21.79
N ASP A 275 -23.41 -10.58 -20.89
CA ASP A 275 -24.43 -11.49 -20.38
C ASP A 275 -25.50 -10.72 -19.59
N ARG A 276 -26.77 -11.03 -19.87
CA ARG A 276 -27.92 -10.33 -19.26
C ARG A 276 -27.91 -10.45 -17.74
N GLN A 277 -27.62 -11.64 -17.19
CA GLN A 277 -27.62 -11.82 -15.73
C GLN A 277 -26.48 -11.04 -15.06
N ALA A 278 -25.31 -10.99 -15.69
CA ALA A 278 -24.20 -10.19 -15.20
C ALA A 278 -24.51 -8.69 -15.20
N VAL A 279 -25.14 -8.18 -16.26
CA VAL A 279 -25.60 -6.78 -16.33
C VAL A 279 -26.65 -6.51 -15.26
N GLN A 280 -27.61 -7.42 -15.09
CA GLN A 280 -28.63 -7.30 -14.05
C GLN A 280 -28.01 -7.17 -12.65
N ARG A 281 -27.08 -8.06 -12.28
CA ARG A 281 -26.38 -7.97 -10.98
C ARG A 281 -25.62 -6.65 -10.80
N MET A 282 -24.98 -6.15 -11.86
CA MET A 282 -24.31 -4.86 -11.84
C MET A 282 -25.31 -3.72 -11.62
N PHE A 283 -26.44 -3.75 -12.35
CA PHE A 283 -27.49 -2.75 -12.26
C PHE A 283 -28.16 -2.75 -10.89
N GLU A 284 -28.47 -3.91 -10.31
CA GLU A 284 -29.03 -4.02 -8.95
C GLU A 284 -28.08 -3.43 -7.90
N ARG A 285 -26.78 -3.70 -8.01
CA ARG A 285 -25.76 -3.13 -7.11
C ARG A 285 -25.68 -1.60 -7.23
N PHE A 286 -25.80 -1.08 -8.45
CA PHE A 286 -25.90 0.35 -8.70
C PHE A 286 -27.18 0.94 -8.10
N TRP A 287 -28.33 0.33 -8.39
CA TRP A 287 -29.65 0.82 -7.99
C TRP A 287 -29.82 0.91 -6.49
N ARG A 288 -29.32 -0.09 -5.74
CA ARG A 288 -29.31 -0.09 -4.26
C ARG A 288 -28.60 1.12 -3.65
N ARG A 289 -27.68 1.76 -4.37
CA ARG A 289 -26.99 2.98 -3.93
C ARG A 289 -27.62 4.24 -4.50
N TYR A 290 -28.08 4.18 -5.75
CA TYR A 290 -28.63 5.31 -6.47
C TYR A 290 -30.01 5.73 -5.95
N ALA A 291 -30.93 4.77 -5.78
CA ALA A 291 -32.33 5.08 -5.46
C ALA A 291 -32.50 5.82 -4.11
N PRO A 292 -31.88 5.38 -2.99
CA PRO A 292 -32.00 6.12 -1.72
C PRO A 292 -31.45 7.54 -1.79
N ALA A 293 -30.31 7.72 -2.49
CA ALA A 293 -29.69 9.04 -2.63
C ALA A 293 -30.57 10.00 -3.43
N ILE A 294 -31.23 9.52 -4.48
CA ILE A 294 -32.15 10.35 -5.27
C ILE A 294 -33.43 10.66 -4.50
N VAL A 295 -33.98 9.69 -3.75
CA VAL A 295 -35.15 9.94 -2.89
C VAL A 295 -34.85 11.03 -1.87
N GLU A 296 -33.67 10.99 -1.23
CA GLU A 296 -33.24 12.01 -0.27
C GLU A 296 -33.09 13.39 -0.94
N ILE A 297 -32.47 13.45 -2.13
CA ILE A 297 -32.31 14.70 -2.89
C ILE A 297 -33.67 15.26 -3.32
N ALA A 298 -34.56 14.41 -3.82
CA ALA A 298 -35.90 14.82 -4.28
C ALA A 298 -36.78 15.29 -3.11
N ALA A 299 -36.76 14.57 -1.99
CA ALA A 299 -37.46 14.99 -0.78
C ALA A 299 -36.94 16.35 -0.29
N ARG A 300 -35.63 16.60 -0.38
CA ARG A 300 -35.02 17.87 0.01
C ARG A 300 -35.38 19.03 -0.93
N ILE A 301 -35.42 18.80 -2.25
CA ILE A 301 -35.58 19.87 -3.24
C ILE A 301 -37.06 20.11 -3.56
N TYR A 302 -37.85 19.05 -3.71
CA TYR A 302 -39.23 19.09 -4.19
C TYR A 302 -40.26 18.73 -3.11
N GLY A 303 -39.82 18.34 -1.90
CA GLY A 303 -40.70 17.92 -0.80
C GLY A 303 -41.32 16.52 -0.98
N HIS A 304 -41.25 15.94 -2.17
CA HIS A 304 -41.74 14.61 -2.49
C HIS A 304 -40.91 13.98 -3.62
N PHE A 305 -40.86 12.65 -3.64
CA PHE A 305 -40.22 11.87 -4.69
C PHE A 305 -41.24 11.50 -5.77
N ASP A 306 -40.93 11.85 -7.02
CA ASP A 306 -41.67 11.41 -8.20
C ASP A 306 -40.78 10.45 -9.01
N PRO A 307 -41.09 9.14 -9.03
CA PRO A 307 -40.29 8.16 -9.77
C PRO A 307 -40.11 8.52 -11.25
N GLY A 308 -41.13 9.08 -11.89
CA GLY A 308 -41.12 9.40 -13.32
C GLY A 308 -40.27 10.61 -13.67
N ARG A 309 -40.08 11.56 -12.75
CA ARG A 309 -39.22 12.74 -12.92
C ARG A 309 -37.81 12.48 -12.42
N ASP A 310 -37.69 11.98 -11.19
CA ASP A 310 -36.45 11.99 -10.43
C ASP A 310 -35.52 10.83 -10.84
N THR A 311 -36.06 9.76 -11.45
CA THR A 311 -35.23 8.69 -12.00
C THR A 311 -34.78 8.93 -13.45
N ARG A 312 -35.26 9.97 -14.17
CA ARG A 312 -34.97 10.15 -15.62
C ARG A 312 -33.48 10.17 -15.96
N TRP A 313 -32.65 10.60 -15.02
CA TRP A 313 -31.20 10.76 -15.20
C TRP A 313 -30.39 9.50 -14.84
N TRP A 314 -31.04 8.40 -14.46
CA TRP A 314 -30.34 7.20 -14.01
C TRP A 314 -29.42 6.63 -15.09
N THR A 315 -29.79 6.74 -16.37
CA THR A 315 -29.01 6.24 -17.51
C THR A 315 -27.65 6.92 -17.63
N THR A 316 -27.58 8.24 -17.46
CA THR A 316 -26.34 9.02 -17.45
C THR A 316 -25.45 8.63 -16.28
N VAL A 317 -26.03 8.55 -15.07
CA VAL A 317 -25.27 8.19 -13.86
C VAL A 317 -24.80 6.73 -13.93
N PHE A 318 -25.61 5.85 -14.50
CA PHE A 318 -25.25 4.46 -14.74
C PHE A 318 -24.11 4.35 -15.76
N GLY A 319 -24.07 5.19 -16.81
CA GLY A 319 -22.94 5.27 -17.73
C GLY A 319 -21.61 5.55 -17.01
N VAL A 320 -21.58 6.56 -16.15
CA VAL A 320 -20.39 6.88 -15.32
C VAL A 320 -20.02 5.72 -14.39
N PHE A 321 -21.02 5.01 -13.86
CA PHE A 321 -20.80 3.80 -13.08
C PHE A 321 -20.16 2.68 -13.91
N LEU A 322 -20.60 2.48 -15.16
CA LEU A 322 -20.04 1.48 -16.08
C LEU A 322 -18.57 1.78 -16.42
N ASP A 323 -18.20 3.04 -16.63
CA ASP A 323 -16.80 3.44 -16.84
C ASP A 323 -15.91 3.04 -15.64
N ARG A 324 -16.37 3.36 -14.43
CA ARG A 324 -15.63 3.02 -13.19
C ARG A 324 -15.50 1.51 -12.99
N GLU A 325 -16.54 0.75 -13.30
CA GLU A 325 -16.49 -0.72 -13.23
C GLU A 325 -15.55 -1.30 -14.29
N ALA A 326 -15.56 -0.77 -15.52
CA ALA A 326 -14.62 -1.18 -16.56
C ALA A 326 -13.16 -0.94 -16.11
N GLU A 327 -12.85 0.22 -15.54
CA GLU A 327 -11.53 0.51 -14.96
C GLU A 327 -11.18 -0.42 -13.79
N ALA A 328 -12.14 -0.75 -12.94
CA ALA A 328 -11.92 -1.64 -11.81
C ALA A 328 -11.59 -3.07 -12.27
N ILE A 329 -12.30 -3.56 -13.30
CA ILE A 329 -12.04 -4.85 -13.94
C ILE A 329 -10.64 -4.87 -14.55
N GLU A 330 -10.22 -3.82 -15.26
CA GLU A 330 -8.87 -3.73 -15.83
C GLU A 330 -7.78 -3.70 -14.76
N ARG A 331 -7.95 -2.90 -13.70
CA ARG A 331 -7.02 -2.90 -12.55
C ARG A 331 -6.90 -4.28 -11.91
N TYR A 332 -8.00 -5.03 -11.80
CA TYR A 332 -7.96 -6.39 -11.29
C TYR A 332 -7.18 -7.34 -12.22
N ARG A 333 -7.43 -7.26 -13.54
CA ARG A 333 -6.70 -8.06 -14.54
C ARG A 333 -5.22 -7.75 -14.57
N GLU A 334 -4.83 -6.48 -14.49
CA GLU A 334 -3.42 -6.08 -14.42
C GLU A 334 -2.73 -6.64 -13.19
N ARG A 335 -3.38 -6.56 -12.02
CA ARG A 335 -2.87 -7.19 -10.80
C ARG A 335 -2.71 -8.69 -10.97
N ARG A 336 -3.70 -9.37 -11.54
CA ARG A 336 -3.66 -10.81 -11.79
C ARG A 336 -2.51 -11.18 -12.74
N ARG A 337 -2.36 -10.48 -13.86
CA ARG A 337 -1.21 -10.65 -14.78
C ARG A 337 0.13 -10.41 -14.08
N GLY A 338 0.20 -9.42 -13.19
CA GLY A 338 1.39 -9.16 -12.37
C GLY A 338 1.70 -10.30 -11.39
N TRP A 339 0.67 -10.94 -10.84
CA TRP A 339 0.83 -12.11 -9.97
C TRP A 339 1.27 -13.35 -10.75
N GLU A 340 0.67 -13.60 -11.92
CA GLU A 340 1.06 -14.70 -12.81
C GLU A 340 2.52 -14.55 -13.25
N ARG A 341 2.96 -13.36 -13.66
CA ARG A 341 4.37 -13.07 -13.95
C ARG A 341 5.29 -13.37 -12.76
N LYS A 342 4.94 -12.90 -11.55
CA LYS A 342 5.75 -13.18 -10.36
C LYS A 342 5.83 -14.68 -10.04
N ARG A 343 4.75 -15.41 -10.31
CA ARG A 343 4.71 -16.87 -10.14
C ARG A 343 5.63 -17.55 -11.15
N GLU A 344 5.57 -17.15 -12.42
CA GLU A 344 6.47 -17.64 -13.48
C GLU A 344 7.93 -17.31 -13.17
N ASP A 345 8.23 -16.09 -12.72
CA ASP A 345 9.57 -15.67 -12.30
C ASP A 345 10.07 -16.56 -11.15
N ARG A 346 9.21 -16.84 -10.17
CA ARG A 346 9.56 -17.73 -9.04
C ARG A 346 9.83 -19.15 -9.50
N VAL A 347 8.99 -19.73 -10.36
CA VAL A 347 9.21 -21.07 -10.93
C VAL A 347 10.49 -21.09 -11.75
N THR A 348 10.78 -20.01 -12.48
CA THR A 348 12.02 -19.86 -13.26
C THR A 348 13.23 -19.83 -12.34
N VAL A 349 13.20 -19.03 -11.27
CA VAL A 349 14.26 -19.01 -10.25
C VAL A 349 14.41 -20.39 -9.60
N GLU A 350 13.33 -21.06 -9.20
CA GLU A 350 13.41 -22.42 -8.63
C GLU A 350 13.95 -23.46 -9.63
N ARG A 351 13.78 -23.25 -10.94
CA ARG A 351 14.33 -24.13 -11.98
C ARG A 351 15.83 -23.90 -12.27
N PHE A 352 16.29 -22.65 -12.16
CA PHE A 352 17.69 -22.29 -12.40
C PHE A 352 18.54 -22.28 -11.13
N VAL A 353 17.90 -22.10 -9.98
CA VAL A 353 18.39 -22.53 -8.68
C VAL A 353 18.01 -24.00 -8.57
N SER A 354 18.59 -24.84 -9.43
CA SER A 354 18.90 -26.20 -8.97
C SER A 354 19.52 -26.05 -7.59
N PRO A 355 19.16 -26.89 -6.60
CA PRO A 355 19.87 -26.87 -5.33
C PRO A 355 21.34 -26.88 -5.71
N VAL A 356 22.02 -25.76 -5.40
CA VAL A 356 23.47 -25.72 -5.51
C VAL A 356 23.84 -26.87 -4.60
N ARG A 357 24.20 -28.01 -5.19
CA ARG A 357 24.69 -29.16 -4.47
C ARG A 357 25.76 -28.54 -3.61
N GLU A 358 25.50 -28.44 -2.30
CA GLU A 358 26.39 -27.73 -1.40
C GLU A 358 27.73 -28.42 -1.61
N LEU A 359 28.62 -27.74 -2.33
CA LEU A 359 29.92 -28.31 -2.64
C LEU A 359 30.52 -28.54 -1.27
N THR A 360 30.82 -29.80 -0.99
CA THR A 360 31.48 -30.14 0.26
C THR A 360 32.76 -29.31 0.34
N ARG A 361 33.19 -28.99 1.56
CA ARG A 361 34.40 -28.18 1.77
C ARG A 361 35.58 -28.72 0.93
N ASP A 362 35.68 -30.03 0.79
CA ASP A 362 36.70 -30.73 0.01
C ASP A 362 36.57 -30.50 -1.50
N GLU A 363 35.35 -30.48 -2.05
CA GLU A 363 35.13 -30.15 -3.46
C GLU A 363 35.46 -28.68 -3.77
N ILE A 364 35.26 -27.78 -2.81
CA ILE A 364 35.67 -26.37 -2.93
C ILE A 364 37.19 -26.27 -3.01
N TRP A 365 37.92 -26.90 -2.08
CA TRP A 365 39.38 -26.92 -2.08
C TRP A 365 39.96 -27.59 -3.32
N ALA A 366 39.45 -28.76 -3.71
CA ALA A 366 39.88 -29.45 -4.93
C ALA A 366 39.65 -28.61 -6.20
N ARG A 367 38.71 -27.65 -6.17
CA ARG A 367 38.48 -26.72 -7.28
C ARG A 367 39.46 -25.54 -7.24
N GLU A 368 39.83 -25.06 -6.06
CA GLU A 368 40.90 -24.07 -5.89
C GLU A 368 42.26 -24.63 -6.27
N ASP A 369 42.60 -25.85 -5.85
CA ASP A 369 43.85 -26.53 -6.23
C ASP A 369 43.96 -26.68 -7.74
N ARG A 370 42.87 -27.07 -8.41
CA ARG A 370 42.83 -27.14 -9.89
C ARG A 370 43.04 -25.78 -10.55
N ARG A 371 42.49 -24.70 -9.97
CA ARG A 371 42.70 -23.34 -10.47
C ARG A 371 44.13 -22.88 -10.25
N GLU A 372 44.72 -23.21 -9.12
CA GLU A 372 46.11 -22.86 -8.82
C GLU A 372 47.08 -23.64 -9.72
N ALA A 373 46.85 -24.94 -9.92
CA ALA A 373 47.59 -25.75 -10.88
C ALA A 373 47.49 -25.20 -12.31
N GLN A 374 46.31 -24.74 -12.74
CA GLN A 374 46.15 -24.06 -14.03
C GLN A 374 46.93 -22.74 -14.10
N ARG A 375 46.94 -21.94 -13.03
CA ARG A 375 47.73 -20.71 -12.97
C ARG A 375 49.23 -21.00 -13.05
N ARG A 376 49.73 -22.01 -12.35
CA ARG A 376 51.13 -22.46 -12.40
C ARG A 376 51.52 -22.91 -13.80
N ARG A 377 50.72 -23.79 -14.43
CA ARG A 377 50.95 -24.22 -15.82
C ARG A 377 50.99 -23.05 -16.80
N ARG A 378 50.07 -22.08 -16.64
CA ARG A 378 50.05 -20.88 -17.49
C ARG A 378 51.28 -20.00 -17.28
N ALA A 379 51.74 -19.84 -16.04
CA ALA A 379 52.97 -19.10 -15.73
C ALA A 379 54.21 -19.79 -16.31
N GLU A 380 54.30 -21.12 -16.23
CA GLU A 380 55.40 -21.89 -16.80
C GLU A 380 55.46 -21.77 -18.33
N LEU A 381 54.30 -21.86 -19.01
CA LEU A 381 54.22 -21.67 -20.46
C LEU A 381 54.66 -20.25 -20.87
N LEU A 382 54.23 -19.22 -20.12
CA LEU A 382 54.68 -17.85 -20.36
C LEU A 382 56.19 -17.69 -20.16
N SER A 383 56.76 -18.30 -19.12
CA SER A 383 58.20 -18.28 -18.85
C SER A 383 59.02 -19.01 -19.92
N ARG A 384 58.50 -20.11 -20.49
CA ARG A 384 59.15 -20.81 -21.60
C ARG A 384 59.11 -19.98 -22.90
N CYS A 385 58.00 -19.32 -23.16
CA CYS A 385 57.87 -18.44 -24.34
C CYS A 385 58.78 -17.21 -24.26
N THR A 386 59.01 -16.64 -23.07
CA THR A 386 59.95 -15.51 -22.92
C THR A 386 61.41 -15.94 -23.04
N GLY A 387 61.79 -17.12 -22.54
CA GLY A 387 63.14 -17.66 -22.69
C GLY A 387 63.55 -17.92 -24.15
N LEU A 388 62.65 -18.43 -24.97
CA LEU A 388 62.91 -18.67 -26.40
C LEU A 388 63.11 -17.39 -27.21
N ARG A 389 62.52 -16.25 -26.78
CA ARG A 389 62.74 -14.94 -27.43
C ARG A 389 64.08 -14.29 -27.07
N ALA A 390 64.73 -14.71 -25.98
CA ALA A 390 66.03 -14.17 -25.59
C ALA A 390 67.21 -14.96 -26.21
N ALA A 391 66.94 -16.11 -26.82
CA ALA A 391 67.94 -16.99 -27.43
C ALA A 391 67.91 -16.96 -28.98
N SER A 392 67.05 -16.14 -29.58
CA SER A 392 67.06 -15.75 -31.00
C SER A 392 67.47 -14.30 -31.11
#